data_AF-A0A1X6NEK0-F1
#
_entry.id   AF-A0A1X6NEK0-F1
#
_cell.length_a   1.000
_cell.length_b   1.000
_cell.length_c   1.000
_cell.angle_alpha   90.00
_cell.angle_beta   90.00
_cell.angle_gamma   90.00
#
_symmetry.space_group_name_H-M   'P 1'
#
loop_
_entity.id
_entity.type
_entity.pdbx_description
1 polymer ?
#
loop_
_entity_poly.entity_id
_entity_poly.type
_entity_poly.pdbx_seq_one_letter_code
_entity_poly.pdbx_strand_id
1 'polypeptide(L)'
;MGSGSHREVHHPTLYYEDGNVVLSAQTQDRELHYFRVHQSILCRHSPILADMFSIPPLRVSASRDTLAEVYDGVPHVQMPDSAEDLASFLHVLYDPLGTAYKRFNPDTPVLVQGTLKLATKYECDALRTRIVENLEADWPQTLAQWDARRAEGILARSEHSQQFTGKVNGLYLDDRLPEPASAIRIASDYHIPSILPAAFYQLALLSTDADWDTYRANPGKHLRFGARTARWRLLDKRDLMRLVHGQRLLASYTREIGTIIFGKRCQRGIKTCAKARGDCWKYFQEDAPNSMDDPLDILYDCSRLDTLFTDIPCAACVADIATMAEKKRRELWRSLPAFFNLQ
;
A
#
# COMPACT_ATOMS: atom_id res chain seq x y z
N MET A 1 -21.54 -19.52 40.45
CA MET A 1 -21.08 -19.47 39.05
C MET A 1 -21.25 -18.02 38.61
N GLY A 2 -20.14 -17.28 38.53
CA GLY A 2 -20.18 -15.82 38.33
C GLY A 2 -20.60 -15.49 36.91
N SER A 3 -21.77 -14.87 36.75
CA SER A 3 -22.16 -14.16 35.54
C SER A 3 -21.23 -12.96 35.37
N GLY A 4 -20.19 -13.09 34.54
CA GLY A 4 -19.44 -11.92 34.10
C GLY A 4 -20.39 -11.04 33.30
N SER A 5 -20.80 -9.90 33.85
CA SER A 5 -21.59 -8.92 33.10
C SER A 5 -20.68 -8.34 32.03
N HIS A 6 -20.76 -8.88 30.81
CA HIS A 6 -20.15 -8.23 29.66
C HIS A 6 -20.78 -6.84 29.55
N ARG A 7 -19.95 -5.81 29.51
CA ARG A 7 -20.41 -4.43 29.37
C ARG A 7 -21.04 -4.31 28.00
N GLU A 8 -22.35 -4.08 27.96
CA GLU A 8 -23.12 -3.90 26.74
C GLU A 8 -23.01 -2.44 26.30
N VAL A 9 -22.62 -2.21 25.06
CA VAL A 9 -22.40 -0.86 24.52
C VAL A 9 -23.10 -0.72 23.17
N HIS A 10 -23.96 0.28 23.04
CA HIS A 10 -24.53 0.65 21.74
C HIS A 10 -23.52 1.46 20.95
N HIS A 11 -23.35 1.14 19.66
CA HIS A 11 -22.44 1.89 18.81
C HIS A 11 -22.94 3.34 18.64
N PRO A 12 -22.11 4.37 18.86
CA PRO A 12 -22.57 5.77 18.96
C PRO A 12 -23.26 6.30 17.70
N THR A 13 -22.92 5.78 16.52
CA THR A 13 -23.40 6.27 15.22
C THR A 13 -24.06 5.21 14.34
N LEU A 14 -24.01 3.94 14.74
CA LEU A 14 -24.53 2.80 13.96
C LEU A 14 -25.67 2.10 14.72
N TYR A 15 -26.41 2.89 15.49
CA TYR A 15 -27.56 2.47 16.26
C TYR A 15 -28.76 3.33 15.86
N TYR A 16 -29.45 2.93 14.79
CA TYR A 16 -30.54 3.67 14.21
C TYR A 16 -31.86 3.35 14.92
N GLU A 17 -32.64 4.38 15.30
CA GLU A 17 -33.92 4.21 15.98
C GLU A 17 -34.95 3.44 15.13
N ASP A 18 -34.86 3.53 13.81
CA ASP A 18 -35.70 2.86 12.82
C ASP A 18 -35.12 1.53 12.30
N GLY A 19 -33.93 1.14 12.78
CA GLY A 19 -33.30 -0.12 12.37
C GLY A 19 -34.16 -1.34 12.74
N ASN A 20 -34.24 -2.30 11.82
CA ASN A 20 -35.09 -3.48 11.90
C ASN A 20 -34.33 -4.79 12.18
N VAL A 21 -33.04 -4.70 12.48
CA VAL A 21 -32.21 -5.80 12.99
C VAL A 21 -31.13 -5.24 13.91
N VAL A 22 -30.79 -5.99 14.96
CA VAL A 22 -29.64 -5.71 15.82
C VAL A 22 -28.57 -6.75 15.57
N LEU A 23 -27.37 -6.30 15.22
CA LEU A 23 -26.17 -7.14 15.17
C LEU A 23 -25.37 -6.92 16.44
N SER A 24 -24.80 -7.96 17.03
CA SER A 24 -23.81 -7.80 18.10
C SER A 24 -22.47 -8.43 17.74
N ALA A 25 -21.38 -7.84 18.22
CA ALA A 25 -20.03 -8.33 17.98
C ALA A 25 -19.13 -8.04 19.18
N GLN A 26 -18.11 -8.87 19.39
CA GLN A 26 -17.18 -8.70 20.51
C GLN A 26 -15.98 -7.83 20.10
N THR A 27 -15.57 -6.92 20.99
CA THR A 27 -14.30 -6.21 20.87
C THR A 27 -13.13 -7.10 21.30
N GLN A 28 -11.91 -6.65 21.05
CA GLN A 28 -10.71 -7.32 21.56
C GLN A 28 -10.70 -7.44 23.10
N ASP A 29 -11.29 -6.46 23.78
CA ASP A 29 -11.43 -6.42 25.24
C ASP A 29 -12.63 -7.24 25.75
N ARG A 30 -13.27 -8.03 24.89
CA ARG A 30 -14.45 -8.87 25.17
C ARG A 30 -15.67 -8.08 25.65
N GLU A 31 -15.76 -6.81 25.27
CA GLU A 31 -16.99 -6.02 25.39
C GLU A 31 -17.93 -6.36 24.22
N LEU A 32 -19.24 -6.36 24.47
CA LEU A 32 -20.23 -6.69 23.45
C LEU A 32 -20.82 -5.39 22.91
N HIS A 33 -20.55 -5.12 21.64
CA HIS A 33 -21.06 -3.93 20.95
C HIS A 33 -22.29 -4.30 20.13
N TYR A 34 -23.30 -3.45 20.20
CA TYR A 34 -24.56 -3.61 19.48
C TYR A 34 -24.71 -2.55 18.38
N PHE A 35 -25.20 -2.99 17.22
CA PHE A 35 -25.40 -2.20 16.02
C PHE A 35 -26.84 -2.40 15.55
N ARG A 36 -27.66 -1.36 15.64
CA ARG A 36 -29.05 -1.43 15.18
C ARG A 36 -29.14 -0.83 13.78
N VAL A 37 -29.41 -1.67 12.79
CA VAL A 37 -29.27 -1.36 11.36
C VAL A 37 -30.45 -1.90 10.54
N HIS A 38 -30.44 -1.62 9.25
CA HIS A 38 -31.46 -2.00 8.27
C HIS A 38 -31.04 -3.23 7.45
N GLN A 39 -31.85 -4.29 7.49
CA GLN A 39 -31.67 -5.49 6.67
C GLN A 39 -31.60 -5.15 5.18
N SER A 40 -32.42 -4.22 4.70
CA SER A 40 -32.46 -3.84 3.27
C SER A 40 -31.11 -3.35 2.74
N ILE A 41 -30.35 -2.61 3.55
CA ILE A 41 -29.01 -2.13 3.18
C ILE A 41 -28.03 -3.31 3.15
N LEU A 42 -28.06 -4.17 4.17
CA LEU A 42 -27.19 -5.36 4.23
C LEU A 42 -27.45 -6.31 3.06
N CYS A 43 -28.71 -6.70 2.85
CA CYS A 43 -29.12 -7.62 1.79
C CYS A 43 -28.85 -7.07 0.39
N ARG A 44 -28.93 -5.75 0.20
CA ARG A 44 -28.62 -5.11 -1.09
C ARG A 44 -27.16 -5.32 -1.49
N HIS A 45 -26.27 -5.33 -0.51
CA HIS A 45 -24.82 -5.39 -0.74
C HIS A 45 -24.23 -6.77 -0.55
N SER A 46 -24.95 -7.69 0.10
CA SER A 46 -24.46 -9.03 0.43
C SER A 46 -25.53 -10.10 0.20
N PRO A 47 -25.32 -11.05 -0.74
CA PRO A 47 -26.19 -12.21 -0.88
C PRO A 47 -26.10 -13.12 0.36
N ILE A 48 -24.92 -13.28 0.97
CA ILE A 48 -24.74 -14.10 2.18
C ILE A 48 -25.57 -13.56 3.36
N LEU A 49 -25.58 -12.25 3.58
CA LEU A 49 -26.41 -11.65 4.63
C LEU A 49 -27.91 -11.77 4.26
N ALA A 50 -28.27 -11.62 2.98
CA ALA A 50 -29.66 -11.84 2.54
C ALA A 50 -30.14 -13.26 2.84
N ASP A 51 -29.32 -14.25 2.53
CA ASP A 51 -29.59 -15.66 2.82
C ASP A 51 -29.68 -15.89 4.33
N MET A 52 -28.74 -15.34 5.11
CA MET A 52 -28.76 -15.42 6.58
C MET A 52 -30.09 -14.93 7.15
N PHE A 53 -30.60 -13.77 6.71
CA PHE A 53 -31.89 -13.24 7.17
C PHE A 53 -33.11 -14.00 6.62
N SER A 54 -32.94 -14.84 5.59
CA SER A 54 -34.01 -15.66 5.03
C SER A 54 -34.25 -16.99 5.77
N ILE A 55 -33.43 -17.31 6.78
CA ILE A 55 -33.53 -18.57 7.55
C ILE A 55 -34.69 -18.49 8.58
N PRO A 56 -35.58 -19.50 8.68
CA PRO A 56 -36.86 -19.43 9.40
C PRO A 56 -36.90 -18.89 10.83
N PRO A 57 -35.95 -19.15 11.76
CA PRO A 57 -35.95 -18.49 13.08
C PRO A 57 -35.98 -16.96 12.98
N LEU A 58 -35.41 -16.34 11.94
CA LEU A 58 -35.40 -14.89 11.73
C LEU A 58 -36.63 -14.37 10.95
N ARG A 59 -37.45 -15.25 10.37
CA ARG A 59 -38.64 -14.87 9.57
C ARG A 59 -39.92 -14.75 10.39
N VAL A 60 -40.00 -15.41 11.54
CA VAL A 60 -41.27 -15.55 12.26
C VAL A 60 -41.46 -14.40 13.23
N SER A 61 -41.83 -13.24 12.69
CA SER A 61 -42.30 -12.08 13.47
C SER A 61 -43.75 -12.22 13.96
N ALA A 62 -44.34 -13.43 13.99
CA ALA A 62 -45.76 -13.60 14.25
C ALA A 62 -46.22 -14.83 15.07
N SER A 63 -45.34 -15.76 15.48
CA SER A 63 -45.72 -16.79 16.45
C SER A 63 -44.76 -16.78 17.65
N ARG A 64 -45.33 -16.77 18.85
CA ARG A 64 -44.63 -16.57 20.13
C ARG A 64 -43.71 -17.72 20.54
N ASP A 65 -43.49 -18.73 19.69
CA ASP A 65 -42.89 -20.00 20.08
C ASP A 65 -41.60 -20.38 19.33
N THR A 66 -41.03 -19.51 18.48
CA THR A 66 -39.70 -19.75 17.90
C THR A 66 -38.73 -18.66 18.34
N LEU A 67 -37.80 -19.05 19.22
CA LEU A 67 -36.69 -18.26 19.79
C LEU A 67 -35.74 -17.75 18.69
N ALA A 68 -36.12 -16.72 17.93
CA ALA A 68 -35.12 -15.74 17.55
C ALA A 68 -34.73 -14.99 18.83
N GLU A 69 -33.43 -14.86 19.09
CA GLU A 69 -32.96 -13.90 20.09
C GLU A 69 -33.48 -12.52 19.63
N VAL A 70 -34.25 -11.84 20.48
CA VAL A 70 -34.81 -10.51 20.21
C VAL A 70 -34.07 -9.53 21.09
N TYR A 71 -33.62 -8.42 20.52
CA TYR A 71 -33.00 -7.30 21.24
C TYR A 71 -33.70 -6.01 20.83
N ASP A 72 -34.11 -5.20 21.81
CA ASP A 72 -34.91 -3.98 21.58
C ASP A 72 -36.13 -4.17 20.66
N GLY A 73 -36.77 -5.34 20.75
CA GLY A 73 -37.98 -5.65 19.99
C GLY A 73 -37.76 -6.01 18.51
N VAL A 74 -36.50 -6.15 18.06
CA VAL A 74 -36.15 -6.58 16.70
C VAL A 74 -35.27 -7.84 16.72
N PRO A 75 -35.18 -8.60 15.60
CA PRO A 75 -34.30 -9.75 15.53
C PRO A 75 -32.85 -9.39 15.88
N HIS A 76 -32.23 -10.19 16.73
CA HIS A 76 -30.84 -10.07 17.14
C HIS A 76 -30.00 -11.18 16.51
N VAL A 77 -28.84 -10.79 15.97
CA VAL A 77 -27.87 -11.70 15.39
C VAL A 77 -26.50 -11.43 15.99
N GLN A 78 -25.95 -12.42 16.71
CA GLN A 78 -24.57 -12.36 17.14
C GLN A 78 -23.63 -12.69 15.98
N MET A 79 -22.84 -11.70 15.58
CA MET A 79 -21.84 -11.81 14.53
C MET A 79 -20.57 -12.44 15.10
N PRO A 80 -19.94 -13.39 14.39
CA PRO A 80 -18.68 -13.99 14.82
C PRO A 80 -17.45 -13.09 14.56
N ASP A 81 -17.65 -11.94 13.91
CA ASP A 81 -16.59 -10.97 13.59
C ASP A 81 -16.31 -10.03 14.77
N SER A 82 -15.20 -9.31 14.71
CA SER A 82 -14.92 -8.30 15.72
C SER A 82 -15.80 -7.06 15.53
N ALA A 83 -16.07 -6.38 16.64
CA ALA A 83 -16.87 -5.16 16.62
C ALA A 83 -16.22 -4.05 15.75
N GLU A 84 -14.89 -3.97 15.71
CA GLU A 84 -14.14 -2.96 14.95
C GLU A 84 -14.23 -3.18 13.44
N ASP A 85 -14.09 -4.45 13.00
CA ASP A 85 -14.25 -4.84 11.60
C ASP A 85 -15.69 -4.59 11.14
N LEU A 86 -16.67 -4.98 11.99
CA LEU A 86 -18.09 -4.82 11.70
C LEU A 86 -18.49 -3.34 11.63
N ALA A 87 -18.01 -2.50 12.55
CA ALA A 87 -18.23 -1.06 12.52
C ALA A 87 -17.70 -0.44 11.24
N SER A 88 -16.45 -0.77 10.85
CA SER A 88 -15.82 -0.25 9.63
C SER A 88 -16.60 -0.64 8.37
N PHE A 89 -17.01 -1.91 8.29
CA PHE A 89 -17.81 -2.41 7.18
C PHE A 89 -19.19 -1.73 7.08
N LEU A 90 -19.91 -1.63 8.20
CA LEU A 90 -21.21 -0.98 8.25
C LEU A 90 -21.11 0.51 7.90
N HIS A 91 -20.10 1.22 8.39
CA HIS A 91 -19.88 2.62 8.03
C HIS A 91 -19.78 2.83 6.52
N VAL A 92 -19.04 1.96 5.81
CA VAL A 92 -18.89 2.07 4.36
C VAL A 92 -20.19 1.76 3.61
N LEU A 93 -21.04 0.87 4.14
CA LEU A 93 -22.36 0.59 3.55
C LEU A 93 -23.34 1.76 3.71
N TYR A 94 -23.30 2.45 4.84
CA TYR A 94 -24.21 3.56 5.15
C TYR A 94 -23.73 4.91 4.59
N ASP A 95 -22.42 5.13 4.59
CA ASP A 95 -21.82 6.36 4.09
C ASP A 95 -20.61 6.07 3.16
N PRO A 96 -20.88 5.60 1.92
CA PRO A 96 -19.81 5.32 0.95
C PRO A 96 -18.99 6.54 0.52
N LEU A 97 -19.45 7.76 0.81
CA LEU A 97 -18.79 9.02 0.44
C LEU A 97 -18.02 9.63 1.62
N GLY A 98 -18.49 9.48 2.86
CA GLY A 98 -17.77 9.90 4.07
C GLY A 98 -16.49 9.11 4.29
N THR A 99 -16.39 7.91 3.70
CA THR A 99 -15.17 7.11 3.67
C THR A 99 -14.29 7.39 2.44
N ALA A 100 -14.44 8.56 1.79
CA ALA A 100 -13.66 8.91 0.60
C ALA A 100 -12.15 8.71 0.84
N TYR A 101 -11.57 7.74 0.15
CA TYR A 101 -10.16 7.42 0.25
C TYR A 101 -9.33 8.58 -0.29
N LYS A 102 -8.45 9.12 0.56
CA LYS A 102 -7.48 10.10 0.13
C LYS A 102 -6.37 9.37 -0.61
N ARG A 103 -6.17 9.74 -1.89
CA ARG A 103 -5.05 9.24 -2.72
C ARG A 103 -3.74 9.33 -1.92
N PHE A 104 -2.97 8.25 -1.95
CA PHE A 104 -1.68 8.12 -1.30
C PHE A 104 -1.67 8.26 0.23
N ASN A 105 -2.82 8.17 0.89
CA ASN A 105 -2.83 8.14 2.34
C ASN A 105 -2.16 6.83 2.83
N PRO A 106 -1.05 6.92 3.59
CA PRO A 106 -0.32 5.75 4.06
C PRO A 106 -1.10 4.86 5.03
N ASP A 107 -2.18 5.35 5.64
CA ASP A 107 -3.05 4.56 6.52
C ASP A 107 -4.14 3.79 5.76
N THR A 108 -4.38 4.09 4.47
CA THR A 108 -5.48 3.47 3.69
C THR A 108 -5.49 1.94 3.77
N PRO A 109 -4.37 1.21 3.56
CA PRO A 109 -4.36 -0.25 3.65
C PRO A 109 -4.81 -0.78 5.03
N VAL A 110 -4.41 -0.11 6.12
CA VAL A 110 -4.79 -0.51 7.48
C VAL A 110 -6.27 -0.22 7.74
N LEU A 111 -6.74 0.97 7.33
CA LEU A 111 -8.13 1.40 7.52
C LEU A 111 -9.13 0.53 6.78
N VAL A 112 -8.79 0.03 5.58
CA VAL A 112 -9.70 -0.78 4.78
C VAL A 112 -9.61 -2.28 5.07
N GLN A 113 -8.65 -2.73 5.89
CA GLN A 113 -8.42 -4.15 6.14
C GLN A 113 -9.68 -4.86 6.68
N GLY A 114 -10.34 -4.30 7.70
CA GLY A 114 -11.56 -4.87 8.27
C GLY A 114 -12.74 -4.86 7.29
N THR A 115 -12.89 -3.77 6.54
CA THR A 115 -13.93 -3.66 5.50
C THR A 115 -13.72 -4.70 4.40
N LEU A 116 -12.49 -4.87 3.92
CA LEU A 116 -12.16 -5.81 2.86
C LEU A 116 -12.32 -7.26 3.33
N LYS A 117 -12.01 -7.55 4.60
CA LYS A 117 -12.28 -8.82 5.27
C LYS A 117 -13.75 -9.20 5.18
N LEU A 118 -14.62 -8.32 5.67
CA LEU A 118 -16.05 -8.58 5.73
C LEU A 118 -16.69 -8.52 4.35
N ALA A 119 -16.24 -7.63 3.47
CA ALA A 119 -16.68 -7.60 2.08
C ALA A 119 -16.37 -8.92 1.36
N THR A 120 -15.22 -9.54 1.62
CA THR A 120 -14.87 -10.85 1.05
C THR A 120 -15.70 -11.96 1.69
N LYS A 121 -15.84 -11.97 3.02
CA LYS A 121 -16.61 -12.98 3.76
C LYS A 121 -18.09 -13.00 3.40
N TYR A 122 -18.66 -11.82 3.19
CA TYR A 122 -20.08 -11.62 2.91
C TYR A 122 -20.37 -11.38 1.42
N GLU A 123 -19.41 -11.69 0.53
CA GLU A 123 -19.57 -11.61 -0.93
C GLU A 123 -20.09 -10.24 -1.42
N CYS A 124 -19.60 -9.17 -0.82
CA CYS A 124 -19.89 -7.79 -1.23
C CYS A 124 -18.98 -7.38 -2.40
N ASP A 125 -19.12 -8.04 -3.54
CA ASP A 125 -18.18 -7.95 -4.66
C ASP A 125 -17.98 -6.52 -5.18
N ALA A 126 -19.05 -5.74 -5.31
CA ALA A 126 -18.96 -4.36 -5.77
C ALA A 126 -18.14 -3.48 -4.80
N LEU A 127 -18.29 -3.72 -3.49
CA LEU A 127 -17.51 -3.01 -2.47
C LEU A 127 -16.04 -3.45 -2.51
N ARG A 128 -15.80 -4.76 -2.57
CA ARG A 128 -14.46 -5.33 -2.69
C ARG A 128 -13.73 -4.75 -3.91
N THR A 129 -14.36 -4.78 -5.09
CA THR A 129 -13.79 -4.24 -6.33
C THR A 129 -13.42 -2.78 -6.18
N ARG A 130 -14.31 -1.95 -5.63
CA ARG A 130 -14.03 -0.52 -5.41
C ARG A 130 -12.85 -0.29 -4.46
N ILE A 131 -12.73 -1.06 -3.38
CA ILE A 131 -11.60 -0.94 -2.45
C ILE A 131 -10.29 -1.33 -3.16
N VAL A 132 -10.31 -2.44 -3.90
CA VAL A 132 -9.15 -2.93 -4.66
C VAL A 132 -8.72 -1.91 -5.70
N GLU A 133 -9.64 -1.34 -6.48
CA GLU A 133 -9.34 -0.30 -7.48
C GLU A 133 -8.68 0.94 -6.85
N ASN A 134 -9.12 1.35 -5.66
CA ASN A 134 -8.51 2.46 -4.94
C ASN A 134 -7.10 2.13 -4.43
N LEU A 135 -6.89 0.92 -3.91
CA LEU A 135 -5.56 0.44 -3.52
C LEU A 135 -4.63 0.36 -4.74
N GLU A 136 -5.13 -0.15 -5.86
CA GLU A 136 -4.39 -0.23 -7.12
C GLU A 136 -4.02 1.14 -7.70
N ALA A 137 -4.92 2.11 -7.63
CA ALA A 137 -4.64 3.49 -8.07
C ALA A 137 -3.47 4.12 -7.31
N ASP A 138 -3.24 3.70 -6.06
CA ASP A 138 -2.13 4.14 -5.22
C ASP A 138 -0.80 3.45 -5.54
N TRP A 139 -0.72 2.45 -6.44
CA TRP A 139 0.51 1.73 -6.79
C TRP A 139 0.79 1.65 -8.31
N PRO A 140 2.05 1.84 -8.77
CA PRO A 140 2.35 1.81 -10.19
C PRO A 140 2.40 0.36 -10.69
N GLN A 141 1.61 0.06 -11.71
CA GLN A 141 1.55 -1.26 -12.34
C GLN A 141 2.39 -1.32 -13.62
N THR A 142 2.81 -0.17 -14.14
CA THR A 142 3.66 -0.05 -15.33
C THR A 142 4.85 0.85 -15.07
N LEU A 143 5.93 0.66 -15.83
CA LEU A 143 7.12 1.53 -15.75
C LEU A 143 6.78 3.00 -16.07
N ALA A 144 5.85 3.26 -16.99
CA ALA A 144 5.40 4.63 -17.28
C ALA A 144 4.70 5.29 -16.07
N GLN A 145 3.89 4.52 -15.33
CA GLN A 145 3.29 5.01 -14.08
C GLN A 145 4.34 5.22 -12.98
N TRP A 146 5.37 4.36 -12.91
CA TRP A 146 6.51 4.57 -12.02
C TRP A 146 7.20 5.90 -12.33
N ASP A 147 7.46 6.19 -13.61
CA ASP A 147 8.13 7.42 -14.04
C ASP A 147 7.31 8.68 -13.74
N ALA A 148 6.00 8.63 -14.00
CA ALA A 148 5.09 9.72 -13.65
C ALA A 148 5.13 10.01 -12.14
N ARG A 149 5.15 8.96 -11.31
CA ARG A 149 5.22 9.10 -9.86
C ARG A 149 6.57 9.56 -9.35
N ARG A 150 7.66 9.14 -10.00
CA ARG A 150 9.00 9.68 -9.71
C ARG A 150 8.99 11.19 -9.91
N ALA A 151 8.45 11.68 -11.03
CA ALA A 151 8.37 13.11 -11.31
C ALA A 151 7.52 13.86 -10.26
N GLU A 152 6.34 13.33 -9.91
CA GLU A 152 5.52 13.86 -8.81
C GLU A 152 6.29 13.88 -7.47
N GLY A 153 7.03 12.81 -7.16
CA GLY A 153 7.81 12.67 -5.93
C GLY A 153 8.99 13.64 -5.84
N ILE A 154 9.67 13.93 -6.96
CA ILE A 154 10.73 14.94 -7.01
C ILE A 154 10.16 16.33 -6.69
N LEU A 155 9.03 16.69 -7.29
CA LEU A 155 8.36 17.97 -7.05
C LEU A 155 7.91 18.10 -5.59
N ALA A 156 7.26 17.06 -5.05
CA ALA A 156 6.84 17.03 -3.66
C ALA A 156 8.03 17.14 -2.70
N ARG A 157 9.12 16.40 -2.95
CA ARG A 157 10.34 16.50 -2.13
C ARG A 157 10.93 17.91 -2.17
N SER A 158 10.98 18.54 -3.34
CA SER A 158 11.45 19.92 -3.49
C SER A 158 10.59 20.89 -2.69
N GLU A 159 9.26 20.80 -2.81
CA GLU A 159 8.32 21.63 -2.06
C GLU A 159 8.51 21.49 -0.55
N HIS A 160 8.59 20.25 -0.04
CA HIS A 160 8.79 19.98 1.38
C HIS A 160 10.17 20.48 1.88
N SER A 161 11.22 20.39 1.08
CA SER A 161 12.56 20.84 1.45
C SER A 161 12.66 22.36 1.65
N GLN A 162 11.77 23.12 1.01
CA GLN A 162 11.68 24.57 1.18
C GLN A 162 10.97 24.97 2.48
N GLN A 163 10.24 24.05 3.13
CA GLN A 163 9.51 24.33 4.35
C GLN A 163 10.40 24.13 5.57
N PHE A 164 10.47 25.12 6.47
CA PHE A 164 11.30 25.04 7.67
C PHE A 164 10.97 23.81 8.54
N THR A 165 9.68 23.45 8.63
CA THR A 165 9.20 22.30 9.40
C THR A 165 9.23 20.98 8.62
N GLY A 166 9.56 21.01 7.32
CA GLY A 166 9.42 19.88 6.40
C GLY A 166 7.97 19.50 6.09
N LYS A 167 7.00 20.33 6.48
CA LYS A 167 5.58 20.07 6.31
C LYS A 167 4.94 20.97 5.26
N VAL A 168 4.07 20.40 4.45
CA VAL A 168 3.15 21.12 3.56
C VAL A 168 1.73 20.80 4.01
N ASN A 169 0.91 21.82 4.28
CA ASN A 169 -0.45 21.68 4.84
C ASN A 169 -0.49 20.80 6.11
N GLY A 170 0.50 20.95 6.99
CA GLY A 170 0.57 20.20 8.26
C GLY A 170 1.08 18.76 8.18
N LEU A 171 1.33 18.26 6.96
CA LEU A 171 1.75 16.88 6.69
C LEU A 171 3.22 16.81 6.22
N TYR A 172 3.94 15.75 6.58
CA TYR A 172 5.26 15.43 6.05
C TYR A 172 5.16 14.77 4.66
N LEU A 173 6.29 14.65 3.97
CA LEU A 173 6.34 13.98 2.66
C LEU A 173 5.87 12.53 2.75
N ASP A 174 6.25 11.84 3.83
CA ASP A 174 5.88 10.44 4.08
C ASP A 174 4.37 10.25 4.34
N ASP A 175 3.65 11.31 4.73
CA ASP A 175 2.19 11.30 4.89
C ASP A 175 1.43 11.39 3.56
N ARG A 176 2.14 11.62 2.46
CA ARG A 176 1.59 11.87 1.11
C ARG A 176 2.02 10.82 0.10
N LEU A 177 2.57 9.72 0.58
CA LEU A 177 3.09 8.63 -0.24
C LEU A 177 2.58 7.30 0.31
N PRO A 178 2.24 6.34 -0.57
CA PRO A 178 1.80 5.02 -0.13
C PRO A 178 2.84 4.34 0.77
N GLU A 179 2.36 3.72 1.86
CA GLU A 179 3.20 2.96 2.79
C GLU A 179 3.30 1.50 2.33
N PRO A 180 4.52 1.02 2.02
CA PRO A 180 4.69 -0.25 1.32
C PRO A 180 4.39 -1.50 2.14
N ALA A 181 4.70 -1.53 3.45
CA ALA A 181 4.54 -2.76 4.24
C ALA A 181 3.07 -3.10 4.49
N SER A 182 2.24 -2.13 4.83
CA SER A 182 0.78 -2.33 4.97
C SER A 182 0.12 -2.65 3.62
N ALA A 183 0.58 -2.05 2.52
CA ALA A 183 0.12 -2.39 1.17
C ALA A 183 0.46 -3.84 0.79
N ILE A 184 1.67 -4.31 1.10
CA ILE A 184 2.06 -5.72 0.90
C ILE A 184 1.17 -6.64 1.74
N ARG A 185 0.98 -6.34 3.02
CA ARG A 185 0.15 -7.17 3.91
C ARG A 185 -1.25 -7.34 3.37
N ILE A 186 -1.94 -6.23 3.04
CA ILE A 186 -3.31 -6.31 2.53
C ILE A 186 -3.37 -7.00 1.16
N ALA A 187 -2.41 -6.76 0.27
CA ALA A 187 -2.38 -7.41 -1.04
C ALA A 187 -2.13 -8.92 -0.94
N SER A 188 -1.27 -9.34 -0.02
CA SER A 188 -1.05 -10.77 0.28
C SER A 188 -2.30 -11.43 0.86
N ASP A 189 -2.98 -10.79 1.80
CA ASP A 189 -4.15 -11.36 2.48
C ASP A 189 -5.37 -11.48 1.54
N TYR A 190 -5.57 -10.50 0.66
CA TYR A 190 -6.76 -10.40 -0.20
C TYR A 190 -6.50 -10.67 -1.68
N HIS A 191 -5.34 -11.25 -2.00
CA HIS A 191 -4.98 -11.67 -3.35
C HIS A 191 -5.05 -10.52 -4.37
N ILE A 192 -4.31 -9.43 -4.10
CA ILE A 192 -4.18 -8.25 -4.98
C ILE A 192 -2.74 -8.22 -5.55
N PRO A 193 -2.37 -9.14 -6.46
CA PRO A 193 -0.99 -9.30 -6.90
C PRO A 193 -0.45 -8.12 -7.73
N SER A 194 -1.35 -7.31 -8.30
CA SER A 194 -1.04 -6.19 -9.19
C SER A 194 -0.16 -5.11 -8.53
N ILE A 195 -0.28 -4.91 -7.21
CA ILE A 195 0.49 -3.89 -6.49
C ILE A 195 1.79 -4.42 -5.87
N LEU A 196 1.90 -5.74 -5.68
CA LEU A 196 3.02 -6.36 -4.96
C LEU A 196 4.40 -6.04 -5.57
N PRO A 197 4.62 -6.09 -6.90
CA PRO A 197 5.96 -5.85 -7.46
C PRO A 197 6.50 -4.46 -7.11
N ALA A 198 5.67 -3.43 -7.24
CA ALA A 198 6.06 -2.06 -6.94
C ALA A 198 6.17 -1.80 -5.43
N ALA A 199 5.27 -2.38 -4.63
CA ALA A 199 5.32 -2.24 -3.18
C ALA A 199 6.57 -2.88 -2.57
N PHE A 200 6.92 -4.10 -3.01
CA PHE A 200 8.16 -4.75 -2.61
C PHE A 200 9.40 -4.02 -3.11
N TYR A 201 9.39 -3.52 -4.36
CA TYR A 201 10.49 -2.71 -4.88
C TYR A 201 10.71 -1.47 -4.01
N GLN A 202 9.67 -0.68 -3.74
CA GLN A 202 9.77 0.50 -2.90
C GLN A 202 10.22 0.17 -1.47
N LEU A 203 9.72 -0.91 -0.87
CA LEU A 203 10.15 -1.37 0.45
C LEU A 203 11.63 -1.74 0.47
N ALA A 204 12.12 -2.39 -0.58
CA ALA A 204 13.50 -2.84 -0.68
C ALA A 204 14.51 -1.68 -0.68
N LEU A 205 14.08 -0.48 -1.09
CA LEU A 205 14.87 0.75 -1.08
C LEU A 205 14.91 1.43 0.29
N LEU A 206 14.10 1.00 1.26
CA LEU A 206 14.05 1.60 2.59
C LEU A 206 15.02 0.89 3.54
N SER A 207 15.69 1.68 4.40
CA SER A 207 16.43 1.12 5.53
C SER A 207 15.48 0.50 6.53
N THR A 208 15.83 -0.67 7.06
CA THR A 208 15.09 -1.33 8.15
C THR A 208 15.06 -0.51 9.43
N ASP A 209 15.98 0.46 9.59
CA ASP A 209 15.99 1.40 10.73
C ASP A 209 14.93 2.50 10.57
N ALA A 210 14.38 2.69 9.36
CA ALA A 210 13.34 3.68 9.07
C ALA A 210 11.95 3.14 9.44
N ASP A 211 11.77 2.85 10.72
CA ASP A 211 10.52 2.34 11.29
C ASP A 211 9.48 3.45 11.47
N TRP A 212 8.25 3.15 11.05
CA TRP A 212 7.11 4.07 11.05
C TRP A 212 6.83 4.68 12.44
N ASP A 213 6.68 3.84 13.47
CA ASP A 213 6.32 4.29 14.81
C ASP A 213 7.47 5.08 15.44
N THR A 214 8.70 4.56 15.29
CA THR A 214 9.92 5.16 15.85
C THR A 214 10.16 6.56 15.30
N TYR A 215 10.03 6.76 13.99
CA TYR A 215 10.26 8.06 13.36
C TYR A 215 9.14 9.06 13.69
N ARG A 216 7.90 8.59 13.89
CA ARG A 216 6.77 9.45 14.29
C ARG A 216 6.77 9.81 15.76
N ALA A 217 7.45 9.05 16.62
CA ALA A 217 7.69 9.44 18.01
C ALA A 217 8.61 10.67 18.13
N ASN A 218 9.51 10.88 17.15
CA ASN A 218 10.33 12.08 17.05
C ASN A 218 10.47 12.57 15.58
N PRO A 219 9.40 13.17 15.03
CA PRO A 219 9.29 13.43 13.60
C PRO A 219 10.25 14.53 13.11
N GLY A 220 10.70 15.40 14.01
CA GLY A 220 11.63 16.49 13.68
C GLY A 220 13.03 16.03 13.28
N LYS A 221 13.43 14.80 13.64
CA LYS A 221 14.76 14.27 13.37
C LYS A 221 14.94 13.76 11.94
N HIS A 222 13.91 13.10 11.41
CA HIS A 222 14.00 12.39 10.12
C HIS A 222 12.93 12.85 9.12
N LEU A 223 11.65 12.86 9.53
CA LEU A 223 10.54 13.20 8.62
C LEU A 223 10.59 14.65 8.14
N ARG A 224 11.12 15.56 8.97
CA ARG A 224 11.43 16.95 8.57
C ARG A 224 12.29 17.04 7.30
N PHE A 225 13.18 16.08 7.09
CA PHE A 225 14.10 16.06 5.95
C PHE A 225 13.61 15.15 4.82
N GLY A 226 12.33 14.79 4.81
CA GLY A 226 11.73 13.97 3.76
C GLY A 226 12.14 12.50 3.81
N ALA A 227 12.52 11.98 4.99
CA ALA A 227 12.71 10.56 5.21
C ALA A 227 11.41 9.81 4.91
N ARG A 228 11.55 8.60 4.35
CA ARG A 228 10.47 7.65 4.12
C ARG A 228 10.53 6.56 5.18
N THR A 229 9.39 6.00 5.56
CA THR A 229 9.33 4.94 6.57
C THR A 229 8.46 3.76 6.12
N ALA A 230 8.55 2.65 6.84
CA ALA A 230 7.68 1.50 6.64
C ALA A 230 7.22 0.90 7.97
N ARG A 231 6.05 0.27 7.95
CA ARG A 231 5.49 -0.49 9.09
C ARG A 231 6.05 -1.91 9.08
N TRP A 232 7.35 -2.06 9.33
CA TRP A 232 8.09 -3.32 9.21
C TRP A 232 7.43 -4.49 9.96
N ARG A 233 6.78 -4.21 11.10
CA ARG A 233 6.09 -5.20 11.94
C ARG A 233 4.87 -5.86 11.27
N LEU A 234 4.34 -5.29 10.19
CA LEU A 234 3.21 -5.86 9.45
C LEU A 234 3.62 -6.98 8.48
N LEU A 235 4.92 -7.10 8.17
CA LEU A 235 5.39 -8.14 7.26
C LEU A 235 5.44 -9.48 7.98
N ASP A 236 4.82 -10.50 7.39
CA ASP A 236 4.95 -11.86 7.88
C ASP A 236 6.30 -12.49 7.47
N LYS A 237 6.57 -13.69 7.96
CA LYS A 237 7.81 -14.43 7.64
C LYS A 237 7.98 -14.63 6.13
N ARG A 238 6.91 -14.88 5.38
CA ARG A 238 6.97 -15.14 3.94
C ARG A 238 7.35 -13.86 3.20
N ASP A 239 6.72 -12.74 3.55
CA ASP A 239 6.96 -11.45 2.92
C ASP A 239 8.35 -10.88 3.27
N LEU A 240 8.84 -11.09 4.50
CA LEU A 240 10.22 -10.79 4.86
C LEU A 240 11.23 -11.59 4.03
N MET A 241 10.98 -12.89 3.80
CA MET A 241 11.87 -13.71 2.97
C MET A 241 11.86 -13.26 1.50
N ARG A 242 10.70 -12.87 0.97
CA ARG A 242 10.58 -12.27 -0.38
C ARG A 242 11.39 -10.98 -0.48
N LEU A 243 11.27 -10.10 0.50
CA LEU A 243 12.01 -8.84 0.56
C LEU A 243 13.53 -9.08 0.57
N VAL A 244 14.03 -9.92 1.48
CA VAL A 244 15.47 -10.20 1.60
C VAL A 244 16.02 -10.80 0.31
N HIS A 245 15.26 -11.72 -0.31
CA HIS A 245 15.64 -12.29 -1.59
C HIS A 245 15.72 -11.22 -2.70
N GLY A 246 14.69 -10.38 -2.79
CA GLY A 246 14.64 -9.31 -3.78
C GLY A 246 15.72 -8.26 -3.57
N GLN A 247 16.00 -7.83 -2.35
CA GLN A 247 17.11 -6.92 -2.03
C GLN A 247 18.45 -7.47 -2.51
N ARG A 248 18.71 -8.77 -2.29
CA ARG A 248 19.93 -9.43 -2.78
C ARG A 248 20.02 -9.41 -4.31
N LEU A 249 18.92 -9.70 -5.01
CA LEU A 249 18.89 -9.69 -6.47
C LEU A 249 19.01 -8.27 -7.04
N LEU A 250 18.35 -7.28 -6.44
CA LEU A 250 18.48 -5.87 -6.78
C LEU A 250 19.92 -5.40 -6.61
N ALA A 251 20.55 -5.68 -5.47
CA ALA A 251 21.95 -5.33 -5.24
C ALA A 251 22.91 -6.00 -6.23
N SER A 252 22.64 -7.26 -6.62
CA SER A 252 23.40 -7.91 -7.71
C SER A 252 23.21 -7.19 -9.04
N TYR A 253 21.95 -6.89 -9.39
CA TYR A 253 21.60 -6.21 -10.62
C TYR A 253 22.24 -4.83 -10.72
N THR A 254 22.18 -4.02 -9.64
CA THR A 254 22.79 -2.69 -9.57
C THR A 254 24.29 -2.75 -9.85
N ARG A 255 25.01 -3.72 -9.25
CA ARG A 255 26.46 -3.87 -9.48
C ARG A 255 26.80 -4.21 -10.93
N GLU A 256 25.92 -4.91 -11.64
CA GLU A 256 26.13 -5.28 -13.05
C GLU A 256 25.90 -4.12 -14.02
N ILE A 257 25.12 -3.10 -13.64
CA ILE A 257 24.79 -1.93 -14.49
C ILE A 257 26.07 -1.29 -15.05
N GLY A 258 27.06 -1.02 -14.19
CA GLY A 258 28.31 -0.38 -14.59
C GLY A 258 29.04 -1.12 -15.71
N THR A 259 29.21 -2.44 -15.55
CA THR A 259 29.87 -3.29 -16.54
C THR A 259 29.09 -3.37 -17.84
N ILE A 260 27.76 -3.53 -17.76
CA ILE A 260 26.90 -3.70 -18.94
C ILE A 260 26.78 -2.41 -19.75
N ILE A 261 26.61 -1.27 -19.07
CA ILE A 261 26.33 0.02 -19.69
C ILE A 261 27.61 0.77 -20.02
N PHE A 262 28.56 0.85 -19.09
CA PHE A 262 29.77 1.67 -19.20
C PHE A 262 31.01 0.87 -19.61
N GLY A 263 31.05 -0.45 -19.41
CA GLY A 263 32.20 -1.30 -19.74
C GLY A 263 32.51 -1.52 -21.24
N LYS A 264 31.59 -1.16 -22.14
CA LYS A 264 31.83 -1.29 -23.60
C LYS A 264 32.84 -0.27 -24.14
N ARG A 265 33.63 -0.69 -25.13
CA ARG A 265 34.59 0.18 -25.85
C ARG A 265 33.87 1.10 -26.85
N CYS A 266 34.44 2.28 -27.08
CA CYS A 266 33.96 3.19 -28.12
C CYS A 266 34.19 2.60 -29.51
N GLN A 267 33.12 2.36 -30.27
CA GLN A 267 33.21 1.81 -31.63
C GLN A 267 33.92 2.76 -32.61
N ARG A 268 33.91 4.07 -32.33
CA ARG A 268 34.62 5.09 -33.11
C ARG A 268 36.10 5.26 -32.71
N GLY A 269 36.60 4.49 -31.74
CA GLY A 269 37.99 4.57 -31.30
C GLY A 269 38.40 5.89 -30.63
N ILE A 270 37.44 6.70 -30.18
CA ILE A 270 37.72 7.99 -29.53
C ILE A 270 38.31 7.72 -28.14
N LYS A 271 39.56 8.15 -27.93
CA LYS A 271 40.35 7.84 -26.72
C LYS A 271 39.72 8.41 -25.44
N THR A 272 39.10 9.60 -25.51
CA THR A 272 38.50 10.27 -24.35
C THR A 272 37.22 9.61 -23.87
N CYS A 273 36.53 8.83 -24.72
CA CYS A 273 35.27 8.17 -24.34
C CYS A 273 35.45 7.17 -23.20
N ALA A 274 36.58 6.45 -23.14
CA ALA A 274 36.81 5.47 -22.08
C ALA A 274 36.86 6.16 -20.71
N LYS A 275 37.58 7.28 -20.61
CA LYS A 275 37.64 8.10 -19.40
C LYS A 275 36.26 8.68 -19.06
N ALA A 276 35.61 9.35 -20.01
CA ALA A 276 34.30 9.97 -19.78
C ALA A 276 33.23 8.96 -19.31
N ARG A 277 33.25 7.73 -19.83
CA ARG A 277 32.35 6.64 -19.37
C ARG A 277 32.65 6.22 -17.94
N GLY A 278 33.93 6.14 -17.58
CA GLY A 278 34.36 5.85 -16.20
C GLY A 278 33.92 6.95 -15.23
N ASP A 279 34.12 8.22 -15.62
CA ASP A 279 33.73 9.38 -14.81
C ASP A 279 32.20 9.44 -14.62
N CYS A 280 31.41 9.19 -15.67
CA CYS A 280 29.95 9.09 -15.56
C CYS A 280 29.52 7.97 -14.60
N TRP A 281 30.12 6.78 -14.71
CA TRP A 281 29.78 5.66 -13.82
C TRP A 281 30.16 5.96 -12.37
N LYS A 282 31.33 6.57 -12.16
CA LYS A 282 31.79 6.98 -10.83
C LYS A 282 30.80 7.94 -10.16
N TYR A 283 30.27 8.92 -10.90
CA TYR A 283 29.22 9.80 -10.40
C TYR A 283 27.98 9.04 -9.88
N PHE A 284 27.50 8.04 -10.64
CA PHE A 284 26.36 7.23 -10.19
C PHE A 284 26.65 6.39 -8.94
N GLN A 285 27.92 6.09 -8.68
CA GLN A 285 28.34 5.34 -7.50
C GLN A 285 28.49 6.23 -6.26
N GLU A 286 29.01 7.45 -6.43
CA GLU A 286 29.48 8.29 -5.31
C GLU A 286 28.61 9.54 -5.07
N ASP A 287 28.09 10.17 -6.12
CA ASP A 287 27.62 11.55 -6.08
C ASP A 287 26.14 11.74 -6.48
N ALA A 288 25.51 10.71 -7.06
CA ALA A 288 24.10 10.80 -7.44
C ALA A 288 23.24 11.10 -6.19
N PRO A 289 22.25 12.03 -6.26
CA PRO A 289 21.40 12.40 -5.12
C PRO A 289 20.67 11.21 -4.45
N ASN A 290 20.48 10.12 -5.22
CA ASN A 290 19.91 8.84 -4.80
C ASN A 290 20.94 7.69 -5.01
N SER A 291 22.21 7.91 -4.65
CA SER A 291 23.38 7.01 -4.82
C SER A 291 23.02 5.52 -4.78
N MET A 292 23.39 4.73 -5.80
CA MET A 292 23.33 3.24 -5.90
C MET A 292 22.09 2.47 -5.37
N ASP A 293 21.12 3.11 -4.75
CA ASP A 293 20.09 2.43 -3.96
C ASP A 293 18.88 2.10 -4.84
N ASP A 294 18.53 2.99 -5.81
CA ASP A 294 17.45 2.76 -6.76
C ASP A 294 17.97 2.46 -8.19
N PRO A 295 18.05 1.18 -8.60
CA PRO A 295 18.51 0.82 -9.93
C PRO A 295 17.63 1.30 -11.08
N LEU A 296 16.31 1.44 -10.90
CA LEU A 296 15.45 2.04 -11.93
C LEU A 296 15.79 3.52 -12.13
N ASP A 297 16.15 4.21 -11.05
CA ASP A 297 16.53 5.62 -11.12
C ASP A 297 17.88 5.82 -11.79
N ILE A 298 18.88 5.00 -11.44
CA ILE A 298 20.19 5.01 -12.08
C ILE A 298 20.05 4.77 -13.59
N LEU A 299 19.23 3.81 -13.99
CA LEU A 299 19.01 3.51 -15.40
C LEU A 299 18.28 4.64 -16.13
N TYR A 300 17.35 5.33 -15.47
CA TYR A 300 16.73 6.52 -16.04
C TYR A 300 17.76 7.61 -16.30
N ASP A 301 18.60 7.90 -15.32
CA ASP A 301 19.60 8.96 -15.40
C ASP A 301 20.70 8.61 -16.42
N CYS A 302 21.10 7.34 -16.50
CA CYS A 302 21.96 6.82 -17.56
C CYS A 302 21.38 7.05 -18.96
N SER A 303 20.05 7.09 -19.12
CA SER A 303 19.44 7.36 -20.42
C SER A 303 19.47 8.84 -20.84
N ARG A 304 19.90 9.73 -19.94
CA ARG A 304 19.89 11.19 -20.12
C ARG A 304 21.21 11.84 -19.72
N LEU A 305 22.34 11.19 -20.00
CA LEU A 305 23.68 11.68 -19.64
C LEU A 305 23.96 13.11 -20.10
N ASP A 306 23.50 13.47 -21.29
CA ASP A 306 23.64 14.79 -21.88
C ASP A 306 22.97 15.91 -21.05
N THR A 307 21.99 15.56 -20.22
CA THR A 307 21.33 16.50 -19.31
C THR A 307 22.01 16.62 -17.95
N LEU A 308 22.90 15.68 -17.63
CA LEU A 308 23.52 15.54 -16.30
C LEU A 308 24.99 15.96 -16.29
N PHE A 309 25.69 15.80 -17.40
CA PHE A 309 27.13 16.00 -17.48
C PHE A 309 27.50 16.93 -18.64
N THR A 310 28.51 17.77 -18.42
CA THR A 310 29.14 18.57 -19.48
C THR A 310 30.19 17.76 -20.24
N ASP A 311 30.97 16.95 -19.53
CA ASP A 311 32.03 16.09 -20.10
C ASP A 311 31.49 14.67 -20.34
N ILE A 312 30.87 14.48 -21.50
CA ILE A 312 30.24 13.20 -21.88
C ILE A 312 31.04 12.42 -22.94
N PRO A 313 30.78 11.11 -23.08
CA PRO A 313 31.29 10.34 -24.22
C PRO A 313 30.79 10.91 -25.56
N CYS A 314 31.37 10.46 -26.68
CA CYS A 314 30.90 10.87 -27.99
C CYS A 314 29.42 10.51 -28.22
N ALA A 315 28.74 11.23 -29.12
CA ALA A 315 27.32 11.07 -29.38
C ALA A 315 26.88 9.62 -29.65
N ALA A 316 27.70 8.82 -30.35
CA ALA A 316 27.41 7.40 -30.56
C ALA A 316 27.43 6.59 -29.26
N CYS A 317 28.41 6.82 -28.39
CA CYS A 317 28.47 6.17 -27.08
C CYS A 317 27.31 6.60 -26.17
N VAL A 318 26.88 7.87 -26.23
CA VAL A 318 25.74 8.36 -25.47
C VAL A 318 24.45 7.69 -25.94
N ALA A 319 24.23 7.61 -27.26
CA ALA A 319 23.07 6.91 -27.82
C ALA A 319 23.05 5.40 -27.47
N ASP A 320 24.22 4.73 -27.52
CA ASP A 320 24.36 3.33 -27.13
C ASP A 320 24.06 3.11 -25.64
N ILE A 321 24.56 4.00 -24.77
CA ILE A 321 24.28 3.97 -23.35
C ILE A 321 22.78 4.16 -23.11
N ALA A 322 22.16 5.17 -23.71
CA ALA A 322 20.75 5.46 -23.50
C ALA A 322 19.84 4.30 -23.95
N THR A 323 20.14 3.73 -25.11
CA THR A 323 19.41 2.55 -25.63
C THR A 323 19.56 1.35 -24.69
N MET A 324 20.77 1.10 -24.17
CA MET A 324 21.00 0.00 -23.24
C MET A 324 20.34 0.23 -21.88
N ALA A 325 20.42 1.45 -21.36
CA ALA A 325 19.82 1.82 -20.09
C ALA A 325 18.30 1.64 -20.12
N GLU A 326 17.63 2.13 -21.17
CA GLU A 326 16.18 1.97 -21.33
C GLU A 326 15.77 0.51 -21.56
N LYS A 327 16.60 -0.28 -22.25
CA LYS A 327 16.38 -1.73 -22.36
C LYS A 327 16.46 -2.40 -20.98
N LYS A 328 17.51 -2.13 -20.22
CA LYS A 328 17.72 -2.70 -18.89
C LYS A 328 16.66 -2.26 -17.89
N ARG A 329 16.20 -1.02 -17.97
CA ARG A 329 15.13 -0.50 -17.11
C ARG A 329 13.81 -1.24 -17.31
N ARG A 330 13.44 -1.48 -18.57
CA ARG A 330 12.25 -2.30 -18.91
C ARG A 330 12.41 -3.76 -18.52
N GLU A 331 13.60 -4.33 -18.66
CA GLU A 331 13.89 -5.69 -18.19
C GLU A 331 13.75 -5.79 -16.66
N LEU A 332 14.36 -4.87 -15.91
CA LEU A 332 14.28 -4.83 -14.46
C LEU A 332 12.83 -4.74 -13.97
N TRP A 333 12.05 -3.81 -14.50
CA TRP A 333 10.63 -3.66 -14.14
C TRP A 333 9.84 -4.96 -14.35
N ARG A 334 10.03 -5.62 -15.51
CA ARG A 334 9.36 -6.89 -15.81
C ARG A 334 9.84 -8.05 -14.95
N SER A 335 11.06 -7.98 -14.43
CA SER A 335 11.65 -9.00 -13.56
C SER A 335 11.26 -8.85 -12.09
N LEU A 336 10.66 -7.73 -11.66
CA LEU A 336 10.28 -7.51 -10.26
C LEU A 336 9.43 -8.66 -9.67
N PRO A 337 8.40 -9.21 -10.35
CA PRO A 337 7.66 -10.36 -9.82
C PRO A 337 8.55 -11.58 -9.52
N ALA A 338 9.53 -11.85 -10.38
CA ALA A 338 10.48 -12.94 -10.17
C ALA A 338 11.50 -12.60 -9.06
N PHE A 339 11.95 -11.35 -8.99
CA PHE A 339 12.91 -10.90 -7.97
C PHE A 339 12.34 -11.06 -6.55
N PHE A 340 11.03 -10.91 -6.39
CA PHE A 340 10.37 -11.00 -5.08
C PHE A 340 9.58 -12.31 -4.89
N ASN A 341 9.75 -13.31 -5.75
CA ASN A 341 9.02 -14.60 -5.67
C ASN A 341 7.49 -14.41 -5.51
N LEU A 342 6.91 -13.62 -6.42
CA LEU A 342 5.48 -13.27 -6.45
C LEU A 342 4.66 -14.12 -7.43
N GLN A 343 5.29 -15.12 -8.06
CA GLN A 343 4.66 -16.07 -8.99
C GLN A 343 3.95 -17.21 -8.26
#